data_AF-X6PDQ2-F1
#
_entry.id   AF-X6PDQ2-F1
#
_cell.length_a   1.000
_cell.length_b   1.000
_cell.length_c   1.000
_cell.angle_alpha   90.00
_cell.angle_beta   90.00
_cell.angle_gamma   90.00
#
_symmetry.space_group_name_H-M   'P 1'
#
loop_
_entity.id
_entity.type
_entity.pdbx_description
1 polymer ?
#
loop_
_entity_poly.entity_id
_entity_poly.type
_entity_poly.pdbx_seq_one_letter_code
_entity_poly.pdbx_strand_id
1 'polypeptide(L)'
;YHRVPITDEQAPLPHGVDQLVSMFECEPWEAIWVFNCQMGRGRTTTGMILHVLWKIRVGLAKPPPVATKSEAKESNEMTDAERETLVWKRGEYPAVLDLMRLLEEAKKAKQLVDEIIDFVSAMQNLREAIFQLKTRTETSISEKARAHNMHRLVHYLRRYCLLIAFSGYLLTAYEVPKNREAAIQRREKSPASNNTGKTKEYKWSFTKWLEQRRDVLNLIAKATIELKK
;
A
#
# COMPACT_ATOMS: atom_id res chain seq x y z
N TYR A 1 22.64 -5.39 1.08
CA TYR A 1 22.05 -4.41 0.14
C TYR A 1 21.17 -5.17 -0.83
N HIS A 2 19.90 -4.75 -0.99
CA HIS A 2 18.91 -5.42 -1.83
C HIS A 2 18.34 -4.45 -2.87
N ARG A 3 17.98 -4.95 -4.05
CA ARG A 3 17.32 -4.16 -5.12
C ARG A 3 16.03 -4.85 -5.55
N VAL A 4 14.95 -4.08 -5.63
CA VAL A 4 13.67 -4.50 -6.21
C VAL A 4 13.30 -3.50 -7.32
N PRO A 5 13.11 -3.94 -8.57
CA PRO A 5 12.75 -3.06 -9.67
C PRO A 5 11.29 -2.59 -9.50
N ILE A 6 11.10 -1.28 -9.36
CA ILE A 6 9.78 -0.65 -9.30
C ILE A 6 9.79 0.53 -10.26
N THR A 7 8.88 0.54 -11.23
CA THR A 7 8.71 1.63 -12.20
C THR A 7 8.29 2.91 -11.49
N ASP A 8 8.83 4.04 -11.93
CA ASP A 8 8.51 5.33 -11.31
C ASP A 8 7.03 5.67 -11.48
N GLU A 9 6.46 6.31 -10.45
CA GLU A 9 5.03 6.66 -10.35
C GLU A 9 4.02 5.51 -10.45
N GLN A 10 4.44 4.26 -10.59
CA GLN A 10 3.56 3.10 -10.69
C GLN A 10 3.48 2.32 -9.39
N ALA A 11 2.46 1.48 -9.26
CA ALA A 11 2.39 0.47 -8.22
C ALA A 11 3.45 -0.62 -8.48
N PRO A 12 4.07 -1.20 -7.44
CA PRO A 12 4.91 -2.37 -7.63
C PRO A 12 4.08 -3.52 -8.20
N LEU A 13 4.69 -4.32 -9.07
CA LEU A 13 4.05 -5.55 -9.54
C LEU A 13 3.91 -6.54 -8.37
N PRO A 14 2.90 -7.44 -8.38
CA PRO A 14 2.69 -8.41 -7.30
C PRO A 14 3.95 -9.22 -6.93
N HIS A 15 4.71 -9.67 -7.94
CA HIS A 15 5.97 -10.38 -7.70
C HIS A 15 7.03 -9.52 -7.00
N GLY A 16 7.03 -8.20 -7.24
CA GLY A 16 7.93 -7.25 -6.57
C GLY A 16 7.56 -7.09 -5.09
N VAL A 17 6.27 -7.18 -4.76
CA VAL A 17 5.80 -7.24 -3.37
C VAL A 17 6.26 -8.54 -2.71
N ASP A 18 6.11 -9.69 -3.39
CA ASP A 18 6.59 -10.98 -2.87
C ASP A 18 8.11 -10.99 -2.64
N GLN A 19 8.90 -10.37 -3.53
CA GLN A 19 10.34 -10.20 -3.33
C GLN A 19 10.65 -9.40 -2.06
N LEU A 20 9.94 -8.29 -1.82
CA LEU A 20 10.10 -7.49 -0.60
C LEU A 20 9.75 -8.30 0.65
N VAL A 21 8.63 -9.02 0.65
CA VAL A 21 8.23 -9.88 1.79
C VAL A 21 9.28 -10.95 2.06
N SER A 22 9.78 -11.62 1.02
CA SER A 22 10.86 -12.61 1.17
C SER A 22 12.12 -12.01 1.77
N MET A 23 12.46 -10.76 1.44
CA MET A 23 13.59 -10.05 2.07
C MET A 23 13.30 -9.76 3.54
N PHE A 24 12.10 -9.26 3.86
CA PHE A 24 11.70 -8.96 5.25
C PHE A 24 11.80 -10.19 6.16
N GLU A 25 11.49 -11.37 5.63
CA GLU A 25 11.55 -12.64 6.38
C GLU A 25 12.95 -13.22 6.54
N CYS A 26 13.87 -12.89 5.63
CA CYS A 26 15.24 -13.40 5.65
C CYS A 26 16.17 -12.62 6.60
N GLU A 27 15.86 -11.34 6.82
CA GLU A 27 16.63 -10.47 7.70
C GLU A 27 16.27 -10.64 9.18
N PRO A 28 17.18 -10.30 10.11
CA PRO A 28 16.87 -10.22 11.55
C PRO A 28 15.69 -9.30 11.85
N TRP A 29 14.97 -9.56 12.94
CA TRP A 29 13.78 -8.77 13.28
C TRP A 29 14.13 -7.37 13.81
N GLU A 30 15.35 -7.21 14.31
CA GLU A 30 15.97 -5.96 14.77
C GLU A 30 16.56 -5.14 13.60
N ALA A 31 16.60 -5.70 12.39
CA ALA A 31 17.23 -5.04 11.26
C ALA A 31 16.58 -3.68 10.99
N ILE A 32 17.43 -2.66 10.80
CA ILE A 32 16.98 -1.32 10.40
C ILE A 32 16.82 -1.31 8.87
N TRP A 33 15.61 -0.99 8.43
CA TRP A 33 15.28 -0.90 7.00
C TRP A 33 15.36 0.55 6.52
N VAL A 34 16.20 0.79 5.51
CA VAL A 34 16.32 2.10 4.85
C VAL A 34 15.83 1.96 3.41
N PHE A 35 14.76 2.66 3.07
CA PHE A 35 14.19 2.68 1.72
C PHE A 35 14.65 3.93 0.98
N ASN A 36 15.25 3.77 -0.19
CA ASN A 36 15.72 4.88 -1.00
C ASN A 36 15.23 4.74 -2.45
N CYS A 37 14.84 5.88 -3.03
CA CYS A 37 14.57 6.05 -4.45
C CYS A 37 15.05 7.43 -4.88
N GLN A 38 14.91 7.77 -6.18
CA GLN A 38 15.49 9.00 -6.74
C GLN A 38 15.05 10.28 -6.01
N MET A 39 13.79 10.39 -5.59
CA MET A 39 13.28 11.57 -4.85
C MET A 39 12.83 11.27 -3.41
N GLY A 40 12.92 10.03 -2.93
CA GLY A 40 12.35 9.65 -1.63
C GLY A 40 10.83 9.76 -1.52
N ARG A 41 10.10 9.80 -2.64
CA ARG A 41 8.63 9.95 -2.71
C ARG A 41 7.95 8.59 -2.91
N GLY A 42 7.32 8.37 -4.06
CA GLY A 42 6.43 7.22 -4.31
C GLY A 42 7.01 5.85 -3.96
N ARG A 43 8.18 5.49 -4.51
CA ARG A 43 8.81 4.16 -4.29
C ARG A 43 9.24 3.94 -2.84
N THR A 44 9.88 4.94 -2.23
CA THR A 44 10.31 4.90 -0.82
C THR A 44 9.12 4.72 0.11
N THR A 45 8.11 5.59 -0.01
CA THR A 45 6.89 5.52 0.82
C THR A 45 6.17 4.18 0.65
N THR A 46 6.12 3.64 -0.57
CA THR A 46 5.48 2.34 -0.83
C THR A 46 6.21 1.20 -0.11
N GLY A 47 7.54 1.16 -0.20
CA GLY A 47 8.35 0.16 0.51
C GLY A 47 8.18 0.25 2.02
N MET A 48 8.15 1.48 2.57
CA MET A 48 7.87 1.72 3.99
C MET A 48 6.48 1.21 4.40
N ILE A 49 5.43 1.50 3.62
CA ILE A 49 4.06 1.04 3.94
C ILE A 49 4.00 -0.49 3.93
N LEU A 50 4.51 -1.15 2.89
CA LEU A 50 4.55 -2.61 2.80
C LEU A 50 5.28 -3.23 4.00
N HIS A 51 6.41 -2.63 4.39
CA HIS A 51 7.21 -3.10 5.52
C HIS A 51 6.49 -2.93 6.87
N VAL A 52 5.87 -1.77 7.12
CA VAL A 52 5.15 -1.51 8.37
C VAL A 52 3.92 -2.42 8.47
N LEU A 53 3.15 -2.60 7.39
CA LEU A 53 2.03 -3.54 7.34
C LEU A 53 2.48 -4.95 7.70
N TRP A 54 3.58 -5.41 7.10
CA TRP A 54 4.15 -6.72 7.40
C TRP A 54 4.60 -6.83 8.86
N LYS A 55 5.33 -5.83 9.39
CA LYS A 55 5.77 -5.80 10.80
C LYS A 55 4.60 -5.89 11.76
N ILE A 56 3.50 -5.18 11.50
CA ILE A 56 2.26 -5.27 12.30
C ILE A 56 1.70 -6.69 12.23
N ARG A 57 1.60 -7.27 11.02
CA ARG A 57 1.05 -8.62 10.83
C ARG A 57 1.84 -9.71 11.57
N VAL A 58 3.17 -9.57 11.64
CA VAL A 58 4.05 -10.52 12.34
C VAL A 58 4.29 -10.16 13.81
N GLY A 59 3.62 -9.13 14.35
CA GLY A 59 3.72 -8.75 15.77
C GLY A 59 4.98 -7.98 16.17
N LEU A 60 5.75 -7.48 15.21
CA LEU A 60 6.98 -6.69 15.45
C LEU A 60 6.73 -5.18 15.54
N ALA A 61 5.51 -4.73 15.30
CA ALA A 61 5.10 -3.34 15.46
C ALA A 61 3.63 -3.27 15.86
N LYS A 62 3.26 -2.19 16.54
CA LYS A 62 1.85 -1.82 16.74
C LYS A 62 1.42 -0.88 15.62
N PRO A 63 0.12 -0.83 15.27
CA PRO A 63 -0.39 0.21 14.39
C PRO A 63 0.02 1.61 14.88
N PRO A 64 0.29 2.56 13.97
CA PRO A 64 0.58 3.94 14.35
C PRO A 64 -0.55 4.47 15.24
N PRO A 65 -0.24 5.33 16.23
CA PRO A 65 -1.29 5.98 17.00
C PRO A 65 -2.19 6.76 16.04
N VAL A 66 -3.49 6.48 16.12
CA VAL A 66 -4.50 7.21 15.35
C VAL A 66 -4.37 8.66 15.76
N ALA A 67 -3.95 9.52 14.84
CA ALA A 67 -4.15 10.94 15.03
C ALA A 67 -5.66 11.11 15.21
N THR A 68 -6.11 11.51 16.40
CA THR A 68 -7.45 12.01 16.65
C THR A 68 -7.60 13.27 15.79
N LYS A 69 -7.82 13.07 14.49
CA LYS A 69 -8.41 14.07 13.64
C LYS A 69 -9.75 14.30 14.31
N SER A 70 -9.88 15.46 14.96
CA SER A 70 -11.17 15.98 15.40
C SER A 70 -12.14 15.58 14.32
N GLU A 71 -13.06 14.66 14.61
CA GLU A 71 -14.16 14.38 13.72
C GLU A 71 -14.69 15.77 13.41
N ALA A 72 -14.49 16.23 12.17
CA ALA A 72 -15.15 17.43 11.72
C ALA A 72 -16.60 17.05 11.92
N LYS A 73 -17.21 17.56 13.00
CA LYS A 73 -18.63 17.31 13.30
C LYS A 73 -19.29 17.53 11.96
N GLU A 74 -19.89 16.48 11.42
CA GLU A 74 -20.78 16.61 10.28
C GLU A 74 -21.90 17.51 10.79
N SER A 75 -21.68 18.82 10.72
CA SER A 75 -22.71 19.79 10.96
C SER A 75 -23.71 19.56 9.85
N ASN A 76 -25.00 19.56 10.20
CA ASN A 76 -26.08 19.38 9.24
C ASN A 76 -26.08 20.44 8.11
N GLU A 77 -25.21 21.44 8.17
CA GLU A 77 -25.07 22.58 7.26
C GLU A 77 -23.97 22.41 6.19
N MET A 78 -23.38 21.23 6.02
CA MET A 78 -22.36 21.02 4.99
C MET A 78 -22.98 20.85 3.59
N THR A 79 -22.47 21.60 2.62
CA THR A 79 -22.90 21.53 1.20
C THR A 79 -22.49 20.21 0.55
N ASP A 80 -23.15 19.84 -0.56
CA ASP A 80 -22.81 18.60 -1.29
C ASP A 80 -21.39 18.61 -1.87
N ALA A 81 -20.90 19.79 -2.29
CA ALA A 81 -19.52 19.94 -2.78
C ALA A 81 -18.48 19.74 -1.66
N GLU A 82 -18.77 20.19 -0.45
CA GLU A 82 -17.92 19.97 0.73
C GLU A 82 -17.93 18.50 1.14
N ARG A 83 -19.10 17.85 1.13
CA ARG A 83 -19.23 16.40 1.37
C ARG A 83 -18.39 15.61 0.37
N GLU A 84 -18.52 15.90 -0.92
CA GLU A 84 -17.70 15.26 -1.96
C GLU A 84 -16.22 15.45 -1.66
N THR A 85 -15.79 16.69 -1.40
CA THR A 85 -14.38 17.00 -1.08
C THR A 85 -13.86 16.19 0.11
N LEU A 86 -14.67 16.01 1.16
CA LEU A 86 -14.29 15.19 2.31
C LEU A 86 -14.15 13.70 1.97
N VAL A 87 -15.09 13.13 1.21
CA VAL A 87 -15.03 11.74 0.72
C VAL A 87 -13.71 11.49 -0.02
N TRP A 88 -13.33 12.41 -0.92
CA TRP A 88 -12.06 12.32 -1.63
C TRP A 88 -10.83 12.43 -0.72
N LYS A 89 -10.83 13.34 0.25
CA LYS A 89 -9.73 13.47 1.21
C LYS A 89 -9.59 12.24 2.13
N ARG A 90 -10.70 11.55 2.42
CA ARG A 90 -10.71 10.28 3.20
C ARG A 90 -10.27 9.06 2.38
N GLY A 91 -10.00 9.23 1.08
CA GLY A 91 -9.61 8.11 0.21
C GLY A 91 -10.76 7.17 -0.14
N GLU A 92 -12.00 7.63 -0.02
CA GLU A 92 -13.22 6.88 -0.35
C GLU A 92 -13.52 6.98 -1.86
N TYR A 93 -12.52 6.68 -2.68
CA TYR A 93 -12.65 6.74 -4.14
C TYR A 93 -13.52 5.59 -4.66
N PRO A 94 -14.26 5.73 -5.77
CA PRO A 94 -15.11 4.66 -6.30
C PRO A 94 -14.38 3.32 -6.44
N ALA A 95 -13.18 3.31 -7.04
CA ALA A 95 -12.37 2.10 -7.15
C ALA A 95 -11.96 1.50 -5.79
N VAL A 96 -11.76 2.32 -4.76
CA VAL A 96 -11.44 1.84 -3.41
C VAL A 96 -12.68 1.26 -2.74
N LEU A 97 -13.84 1.90 -2.89
CA LEU A 97 -15.11 1.40 -2.38
C LEU A 97 -15.48 0.07 -3.03
N ASP A 98 -15.28 -0.07 -4.34
CA ASP A 98 -15.49 -1.33 -5.04
C ASP A 98 -14.49 -2.40 -4.59
N LEU A 99 -13.21 -2.04 -4.39
CA LEU A 99 -12.23 -2.98 -3.83
C LEU A 99 -12.67 -3.46 -2.45
N MET A 100 -13.15 -2.57 -1.59
CA MET A 100 -13.62 -2.91 -0.25
C MET A 100 -14.79 -3.89 -0.26
N ARG A 101 -15.63 -3.90 -1.31
CA ARG A 101 -16.71 -4.89 -1.47
C ARG A 101 -16.20 -6.30 -1.78
N LEU A 102 -14.97 -6.42 -2.30
CA LEU A 102 -14.35 -7.69 -2.69
C LEU A 102 -13.35 -8.24 -1.65
N LEU A 103 -13.02 -7.46 -0.62
CA LEU A 103 -12.04 -7.85 0.40
C LEU A 103 -12.74 -8.27 1.70
N GLU A 104 -12.34 -9.42 2.22
CA GLU A 104 -12.55 -9.76 3.63
C GLU A 104 -11.74 -8.79 4.51
N GLU A 105 -12.28 -8.43 5.68
CA GLU A 105 -11.65 -7.46 6.60
C GLU A 105 -11.34 -6.10 5.94
N ALA A 106 -12.05 -5.71 4.86
CA ALA A 106 -11.76 -4.53 4.06
C ALA A 106 -11.62 -3.23 4.87
N LYS A 107 -12.52 -3.01 5.83
CA LYS A 107 -12.51 -1.81 6.69
C LYS A 107 -11.21 -1.73 7.49
N LYS A 108 -10.82 -2.84 8.12
CA LYS A 108 -9.58 -2.94 8.89
C LYS A 108 -8.34 -2.81 8.01
N ALA A 109 -8.36 -3.46 6.84
CA ALA A 109 -7.28 -3.37 5.85
C ALA A 109 -7.07 -1.92 5.39
N LYS A 110 -8.13 -1.23 4.97
CA LYS A 110 -8.06 0.18 4.55
C LYS A 110 -7.60 1.07 5.70
N GLN A 111 -8.17 0.91 6.90
CA GLN A 111 -7.80 1.71 8.06
C GLN A 111 -6.30 1.62 8.38
N LEU A 112 -5.74 0.41 8.42
CA LEU A 112 -4.30 0.22 8.64
C LEU A 112 -3.47 0.91 7.56
N VAL A 113 -3.84 0.77 6.29
CA VAL A 113 -3.13 1.44 5.19
C VAL A 113 -3.20 2.96 5.32
N ASP A 114 -4.35 3.50 5.68
CA ASP A 114 -4.56 4.94 5.82
C ASP A 114 -3.74 5.55 6.96
N GLU A 115 -3.72 4.89 8.11
CA GLU A 115 -2.93 5.26 9.27
C GLU A 115 -1.43 5.23 8.95
N ILE A 116 -0.96 4.21 8.25
CA ILE A 116 0.45 4.09 7.87
C ILE A 116 0.81 5.13 6.81
N ILE A 117 -0.06 5.38 5.81
CA ILE A 117 0.15 6.46 4.82
C ILE A 117 0.31 7.80 5.52
N ASP A 118 -0.52 8.10 6.53
CA ASP A 118 -0.42 9.34 7.30
C ASP A 118 0.89 9.37 8.12
N PHE A 119 1.29 8.24 8.72
CA PHE A 119 2.53 8.12 9.49
C PHE A 119 3.80 8.30 8.65
N VAL A 120 3.83 7.80 7.40
CA VAL A 120 5.01 7.88 6.51
C VAL A 120 4.92 9.02 5.48
N SER A 121 4.13 10.06 5.78
CA SER A 121 3.76 11.12 4.84
C SER A 121 4.77 12.26 4.68
N ALA A 122 5.93 12.20 5.34
CA ALA A 122 6.89 13.31 5.43
C ALA A 122 7.26 13.95 4.07
N MET A 123 7.40 13.12 3.01
CA MET A 123 7.68 13.62 1.65
C MET A 123 6.44 13.76 0.79
N GLN A 124 5.48 12.84 0.92
CA GLN A 124 4.22 12.86 0.18
C GLN A 124 3.21 11.92 0.84
N ASN A 125 2.00 12.42 1.09
CA ASN A 125 0.85 11.58 1.42
C ASN A 125 0.17 11.10 0.12
N LEU A 126 -0.03 9.79 -0.04
CA LEU A 126 -0.59 9.21 -1.26
C LEU A 126 -2.05 9.64 -1.49
N ARG A 127 -2.88 9.70 -0.45
CA ARG A 127 -4.30 10.10 -0.56
C ARG A 127 -4.44 11.58 -0.92
N GLU A 128 -3.64 12.43 -0.29
CA GLU A 128 -3.59 13.86 -0.64
C GLU A 128 -3.08 14.06 -2.07
N ALA A 129 -2.07 13.30 -2.50
CA ALA A 129 -1.56 13.39 -3.86
C ALA A 129 -2.60 12.96 -4.92
N ILE A 130 -3.41 11.94 -4.62
CA ILE A 130 -4.55 11.52 -5.47
C ILE A 130 -5.57 12.65 -5.56
N PHE A 131 -5.98 13.23 -4.42
CA PHE A 131 -6.92 14.35 -4.38
C PHE A 131 -6.43 15.55 -5.19
N GLN A 132 -5.18 15.97 -4.99
CA GLN A 132 -4.59 17.08 -5.75
C GLN A 132 -4.53 16.80 -7.25
N LEU A 133 -4.22 15.56 -7.66
CA LEU A 133 -4.23 15.17 -9.06
C LEU A 133 -5.65 15.20 -9.66
N LYS A 134 -6.68 14.78 -8.90
CA LYS A 134 -8.08 14.89 -9.31
C LYS A 134 -8.46 16.35 -9.56
N THR A 135 -8.25 17.23 -8.59
CA THR A 135 -8.54 18.66 -8.73
C THR A 135 -7.80 19.28 -9.93
N ARG A 136 -6.50 19.00 -10.09
CA ARG A 136 -5.73 19.51 -11.23
C ARG A 136 -6.20 18.97 -12.58
N THR A 137 -6.77 17.76 -12.62
CA THR A 137 -7.31 17.18 -13.85
C THR A 137 -8.61 17.88 -14.23
N GLU A 138 -9.47 18.17 -13.27
CA GLU A 138 -10.76 18.84 -13.47
C GLU A 138 -10.61 20.31 -13.86
N THR A 139 -9.66 21.02 -13.25
CA THR A 139 -9.44 22.44 -13.54
C THR A 139 -8.48 22.68 -14.71
N SER A 140 -7.95 21.64 -15.35
CA SER A 140 -6.97 21.79 -16.42
C SER A 140 -7.63 22.19 -17.74
N ILE A 141 -7.28 23.39 -18.21
CA ILE A 141 -7.71 23.91 -19.53
C ILE A 141 -6.96 23.19 -20.66
N SER A 142 -5.71 22.77 -20.43
CA SER A 142 -4.90 22.07 -21.42
C SER A 142 -5.27 20.59 -21.47
N GLU A 143 -5.68 20.12 -22.65
CA GLU A 143 -5.97 18.70 -22.88
C GLU A 143 -4.76 17.80 -22.61
N LYS A 144 -3.56 18.24 -23.01
CA LYS A 144 -2.31 17.52 -22.78
C LYS A 144 -2.00 17.40 -21.28
N ALA A 145 -2.17 18.48 -20.53
CA ALA A 145 -1.95 18.45 -19.07
C ALA A 145 -3.01 17.60 -18.36
N ARG A 146 -4.27 17.67 -18.81
CA ARG A 146 -5.38 16.85 -18.32
C ARG A 146 -5.11 15.36 -18.52
N ALA A 147 -4.71 14.95 -19.72
CA ALA A 147 -4.35 13.57 -20.04
C ALA A 147 -3.14 13.08 -19.22
N HIS A 148 -2.13 13.93 -19.05
CA HIS A 148 -0.95 13.61 -18.23
C HIS A 148 -1.31 13.42 -16.76
N ASN A 149 -2.09 14.34 -16.17
CA ASN A 149 -2.54 14.24 -14.78
C ASN A 149 -3.43 13.01 -14.58
N MET A 150 -4.34 12.74 -15.52
CA MET A 150 -5.20 11.55 -15.49
C MET A 150 -4.37 10.25 -15.49
N HIS A 151 -3.34 10.16 -16.35
CA HIS A 151 -2.45 9.00 -16.37
C HIS A 151 -1.78 8.77 -15.00
N ARG A 152 -1.30 9.83 -14.35
CA ARG A 152 -0.67 9.75 -13.02
C ARG A 152 -1.67 9.40 -11.93
N LEU A 153 -2.86 10.00 -11.97
CA LEU A 153 -3.97 9.75 -11.04
C LEU A 153 -4.32 8.26 -11.00
N VAL A 154 -4.46 7.65 -12.18
CA VAL A 154 -4.75 6.22 -12.32
C VAL A 154 -3.65 5.39 -11.65
N HIS A 155 -2.37 5.65 -11.92
CA HIS A 155 -1.30 4.87 -11.30
C HIS A 155 -1.21 5.04 -9.78
N TYR A 156 -1.58 6.20 -9.25
CA TYR A 156 -1.61 6.44 -7.81
C TYR A 156 -2.80 5.70 -7.17
N LEU A 157 -3.96 5.69 -7.82
CA LEU A 157 -5.13 4.90 -7.40
C LEU A 157 -4.81 3.40 -7.41
N ARG A 158 -4.19 2.88 -8.49
CA ARG A 158 -3.73 1.49 -8.57
C ARG A 158 -2.83 1.13 -7.40
N ARG A 159 -1.90 2.01 -7.05
CA ARG A 159 -0.98 1.82 -5.94
C ARG A 159 -1.70 1.77 -4.61
N TYR A 160 -2.65 2.68 -4.39
CA TYR A 160 -3.43 2.69 -3.15
C TYR A 160 -4.29 1.42 -3.03
N CYS A 161 -4.98 1.02 -4.10
CA CYS A 161 -5.73 -0.24 -4.15
C CYS A 161 -4.84 -1.46 -3.90
N LEU A 162 -3.63 -1.51 -4.49
CA LEU A 162 -2.67 -2.59 -4.25
C LEU A 162 -2.26 -2.68 -2.78
N LEU A 163 -2.00 -1.53 -2.12
CA LEU A 163 -1.63 -1.50 -0.71
C LEU A 163 -2.76 -2.00 0.20
N ILE A 164 -4.01 -1.62 -0.09
CA ILE A 164 -5.19 -2.14 0.61
C ILE A 164 -5.35 -3.64 0.39
N ALA A 165 -5.23 -4.11 -0.85
CA ALA A 165 -5.30 -5.53 -1.17
C ALA A 165 -4.18 -6.34 -0.47
N PHE A 166 -2.96 -5.80 -0.41
CA PHE A 166 -1.86 -6.40 0.33
C PHE A 166 -2.14 -6.47 1.84
N SER A 167 -2.70 -5.40 2.42
CA SER A 167 -3.14 -5.45 3.83
C SER A 167 -4.24 -6.50 4.05
N GLY A 168 -5.19 -6.64 3.12
CA GLY A 168 -6.22 -7.68 3.17
C GLY A 168 -5.62 -9.09 3.13
N TYR A 169 -4.70 -9.33 2.18
CA TYR A 169 -3.91 -10.57 2.10
C TYR A 169 -3.20 -10.89 3.41
N LEU A 170 -2.53 -9.90 4.01
CA LEU A 170 -1.85 -10.08 5.29
C LEU A 170 -2.84 -10.50 6.38
N LEU A 171 -4.01 -9.86 6.46
CA LEU A 171 -5.00 -10.14 7.49
C LEU A 171 -5.64 -11.53 7.37
N THR A 172 -5.86 -12.03 6.15
CA THR A 172 -6.71 -13.21 5.93
C THR A 172 -5.96 -14.45 5.49
N ALA A 173 -4.84 -14.31 4.79
CA ALA A 173 -4.22 -15.42 4.07
C ALA A 173 -2.71 -15.58 4.32
N TYR A 174 -2.01 -14.53 4.75
CA TYR A 174 -0.59 -14.66 5.09
C TYR A 174 -0.41 -15.49 6.38
N GLU A 175 0.31 -16.60 6.25
CA GLU A 175 0.69 -17.46 7.37
C GLU A 175 2.00 -16.95 8.00
N VAL A 176 1.95 -16.57 9.29
CA VAL A 176 3.16 -16.19 10.02
C VAL A 176 3.99 -17.46 10.26
N PRO A 177 5.26 -17.53 9.79
CA PRO A 177 6.07 -18.74 9.96
C PRO A 177 6.24 -19.12 11.43
N LYS A 178 5.78 -20.32 11.82
CA LYS A 178 5.79 -20.84 13.21
C LYS A 178 7.19 -20.97 13.83
N ASN A 179 8.25 -21.07 13.02
CA ASN A 179 9.62 -21.38 13.47
C ASN A 179 10.43 -20.18 13.99
N ARG A 180 9.82 -19.03 14.32
CA ARG A 180 10.60 -17.85 14.74
C ARG A 180 11.24 -18.01 16.12
N GLU A 181 10.59 -18.67 17.07
CA GLU A 181 11.21 -18.97 18.38
C GLU A 181 12.44 -19.88 18.26
N ALA A 182 12.41 -20.87 17.36
CA ALA A 182 13.53 -21.76 17.09
C ALA A 182 14.63 -21.13 16.20
N ALA A 183 14.28 -20.17 15.34
CA ALA A 183 15.23 -19.42 14.52
C ALA A 183 16.01 -18.36 15.33
N ILE A 184 15.37 -17.77 16.35
CA ILE A 184 16.00 -16.89 17.35
C ILE A 184 17.16 -17.64 18.05
N GLN A 185 16.95 -18.91 18.45
CA GLN A 185 17.98 -19.68 19.15
C GLN A 185 19.08 -20.29 18.24
N ARG A 186 18.81 -20.53 16.95
CA ARG A 186 19.80 -21.16 16.04
C ARG A 186 20.79 -20.18 15.43
N ARG A 187 20.48 -18.88 15.35
CA ARG A 187 21.33 -17.89 14.67
C ARG A 187 22.36 -17.21 15.56
N GLU A 188 22.25 -17.32 16.88
CA GLU A 188 23.29 -16.88 17.84
C GLU A 188 24.61 -17.69 17.74
N LYS A 189 24.68 -18.75 16.91
CA LYS A 189 25.84 -19.65 16.81
C LYS A 189 26.61 -19.63 15.49
N SER A 190 26.36 -18.72 14.55
CA SER A 190 27.27 -18.58 13.38
C SER A 190 27.16 -17.23 12.66
N PRO A 191 28.28 -16.55 12.35
CA PRO A 191 28.27 -15.33 11.57
C PRO A 191 28.12 -15.63 10.07
N ALA A 192 27.35 -14.76 9.42
CA ALA A 192 27.24 -14.47 7.99
C ALA A 192 27.76 -15.52 6.97
N SER A 193 26.83 -16.16 6.27
CA SER A 193 27.06 -16.64 4.90
C SER A 193 26.17 -15.85 3.95
N ASN A 194 26.80 -15.22 2.95
CA ASN A 194 26.13 -14.67 1.78
C ASN A 194 25.36 -15.81 1.09
N ASN A 195 24.04 -15.70 1.02
CA ASN A 195 23.25 -16.61 0.21
C ASN A 195 22.47 -15.82 -0.85
N THR A 196 22.86 -16.05 -2.09
CA THR A 196 22.25 -15.54 -3.30
C THR A 196 20.88 -16.17 -3.53
N GLY A 197 19.83 -15.35 -3.54
CA GLY A 197 18.81 -15.37 -4.59
C GLY A 197 18.04 -16.66 -4.84
N LYS A 198 17.52 -17.34 -3.81
CA LYS A 198 16.34 -18.20 -3.98
C LYS A 198 15.19 -17.66 -3.15
N THR A 199 14.25 -17.00 -3.81
CA THR A 199 12.93 -16.66 -3.26
C THR A 199 12.32 -17.95 -2.72
N LYS A 200 12.07 -18.00 -1.41
CA LYS A 200 11.28 -19.09 -0.83
C LYS A 200 9.89 -19.00 -1.47
N GLU A 201 9.52 -20.02 -2.24
CA GLU A 201 8.20 -20.08 -2.83
C GLU A 201 7.20 -20.46 -1.72
N TYR A 202 6.54 -19.45 -1.16
CA TYR A 202 5.48 -19.68 -0.20
C TYR A 202 4.32 -20.40 -0.88
N LYS A 203 3.75 -21.37 -0.17
CA LYS A 203 2.52 -22.07 -0.59
C LYS A 203 1.40 -21.07 -0.91
N TRP A 204 1.44 -19.88 -0.29
CA TRP A 204 0.48 -18.80 -0.50
C TRP A 204 1.12 -17.39 -0.50
N SER A 205 1.84 -17.04 -1.57
CA SER A 205 2.38 -15.69 -1.76
C SER A 205 1.30 -14.67 -2.12
N PHE A 206 1.59 -13.37 -2.04
CA PHE A 206 0.64 -12.32 -2.43
C PHE A 206 0.28 -12.42 -3.91
N THR A 207 1.25 -12.75 -4.77
CA THR A 207 0.98 -13.00 -6.20
C THR A 207 0.00 -14.15 -6.39
N LYS A 208 0.23 -15.30 -5.75
CA LYS A 208 -0.67 -16.46 -5.86
C LYS A 208 -2.06 -16.17 -5.31
N TRP A 209 -2.15 -15.41 -4.22
CA TRP A 209 -3.43 -14.96 -3.67
C TRP A 209 -4.21 -14.07 -4.65
N LEU A 210 -3.53 -13.11 -5.30
CA LEU A 210 -4.15 -12.26 -6.32
C LEU A 210 -4.56 -13.02 -7.58
N GLU A 211 -3.77 -14.00 -8.03
CA GLU A 211 -4.08 -14.82 -9.22
C GLU A 211 -5.39 -15.59 -9.09
N GLN A 212 -5.73 -16.00 -7.87
CA GLN A 212 -7.00 -16.66 -7.55
C GLN A 212 -8.16 -15.67 -7.36
N ARG A 213 -7.85 -14.39 -7.14
CA ARG A 213 -8.78 -13.28 -6.92
C ARG A 213 -8.80 -12.38 -8.15
N ARG A 214 -9.18 -12.95 -9.30
CA ARG A 214 -9.16 -12.24 -10.61
C ARG A 214 -10.03 -10.99 -10.61
N ASP A 215 -11.11 -10.98 -9.85
CA ASP A 215 -11.96 -9.82 -9.58
C ASP A 215 -11.17 -8.66 -8.96
N VAL A 216 -10.41 -8.92 -7.89
CA VAL A 216 -9.53 -7.94 -7.23
C VAL A 216 -8.43 -7.49 -8.17
N LEU A 217 -7.76 -8.42 -8.85
CA LEU A 217 -6.69 -8.11 -9.80
C LEU A 217 -7.19 -7.24 -10.96
N ASN A 218 -8.33 -7.60 -11.54
CA ASN A 218 -8.96 -6.84 -12.62
C ASN A 218 -9.38 -5.45 -12.16
N LEU A 219 -9.92 -5.32 -10.94
CA LEU A 219 -10.29 -4.03 -10.39
C LEU A 219 -9.07 -3.14 -10.20
N ILE A 220 -7.99 -3.66 -9.62
CA ILE A 220 -6.73 -2.90 -9.49
C ILE A 220 -6.20 -2.50 -10.87
N ALA A 221 -6.22 -3.41 -11.85
CA ALA A 221 -5.80 -3.09 -13.22
C ALA A 221 -6.72 -2.03 -13.87
N LYS A 222 -8.02 -2.06 -13.58
CA LYS A 222 -9.07 -1.20 -14.16
C LYS A 222 -9.49 -0.04 -13.26
N ALA A 223 -8.67 0.40 -12.30
CA ALA A 223 -8.96 1.53 -11.38
C ALA A 223 -9.11 2.91 -12.06
N THR A 224 -9.64 2.94 -13.28
CA THR A 224 -9.64 3.99 -14.29
C THR A 224 -11.05 4.37 -14.74
N ILE A 225 -12.10 3.57 -14.43
CA ILE A 225 -13.32 3.57 -15.25
C ILE A 225 -14.39 4.60 -14.83
N GLU A 226 -14.36 5.16 -13.63
CA GLU A 226 -15.44 6.07 -13.17
C GLU A 226 -15.05 7.54 -13.00
N LEU A 227 -13.89 7.98 -13.50
CA LEU A 227 -13.52 9.41 -13.51
C LEU A 227 -14.08 10.18 -14.72
N LYS A 228 -15.10 9.62 -15.38
CA LYS A 228 -15.65 10.10 -16.66
C LYS A 228 -17.12 10.52 -16.59
N LYS A 229 -17.70 10.70 -15.39
CA LYS A 229 -19.02 11.29 -15.25
C LYS A 229 -18.92 12.55 -14.41
#